data_AF-A0AA51HTW8-F1
#
_entry.id   AF-A0AA51HTW8-F1
#
_cell.length_a   1.000
_cell.length_b   1.000
_cell.length_c   1.000
_cell.angle_alpha   90.00
_cell.angle_beta   90.00
_cell.angle_gamma   90.00
#
_symmetry.space_group_name_H-M   'P 1'
#
loop_
_entity.id
_entity.type
_entity.pdbx_description
1 polymer ?
#
loop_
_entity_poly.entity_id
_entity_poly.type
_entity_poly.pdbx_seq_one_letter_code
_entity_poly.pdbx_strand_id
1 'polypeptide(L)'
;REKDIDEVLQTHTVFTNVSKGQVAKKEDLVKIFGKDDQTEICKDILEKGELQVSDKERQSQIDSLFKDIATTVADKCVNPETKRPYPVSIIEKAMKDIHYSVNVNRNAKQQALDVIPLI
;
A
#
# COMPACT_ATOMS: atom_id res chain seq x y z
N ARG A 1 12.61 -12.58 9.96
CA ARG A 1 13.27 -11.39 10.55
C ARG A 1 14.60 -11.27 9.84
N GLU A 2 14.61 -10.64 8.67
CA GLU A 2 15.84 -10.26 7.99
C GLU A 2 16.68 -9.40 8.94
N LYS A 3 17.96 -9.73 9.05
CA LYS A 3 18.90 -9.08 9.99
C LYS A 3 19.70 -7.97 9.32
N ASP A 4 19.61 -7.83 7.99
CA ASP A 4 20.36 -6.86 7.21
C ASP A 4 19.50 -5.64 6.94
N ILE A 5 19.76 -4.60 7.73
CA ILE A 5 19.17 -3.27 7.56
C ILE A 5 19.55 -2.65 6.22
N ASP A 6 20.68 -3.07 5.65
CA ASP A 6 21.11 -2.69 4.31
C ASP A 6 20.17 -3.16 3.19
N GLU A 7 19.38 -4.22 3.39
CA GLU A 7 18.38 -4.65 2.39
C GLU A 7 17.08 -3.84 2.48
N VAL A 8 16.82 -3.23 3.65
CA VAL A 8 15.57 -2.53 3.94
C VAL A 8 15.72 -1.02 3.75
N LEU A 9 16.89 -0.46 4.08
CA LEU A 9 17.17 0.97 3.95
C LEU A 9 17.81 1.28 2.60
N GLN A 10 17.22 2.23 1.87
CA GLN A 10 17.85 2.79 0.67
C GLN A 10 19.10 3.64 1.02
N THR A 11 19.14 4.19 2.23
CA THR A 11 20.28 4.95 2.77
C THR A 11 20.24 4.94 4.28
N HIS A 12 21.42 4.97 4.92
CA HIS A 12 21.56 5.05 6.37
C HIS A 12 21.40 6.47 6.93
N THR A 13 20.92 7.41 6.10
CA THR A 13 20.77 8.82 6.49
C THR A 13 19.37 9.10 7.01
N VAL A 14 19.27 9.72 8.19
CA VAL A 14 17.98 10.17 8.76
C VAL A 14 17.59 11.54 8.20
N PHE A 15 16.39 11.64 7.65
CA PHE A 15 15.84 12.88 7.09
C PHE A 15 14.71 13.42 7.95
N THR A 16 14.65 14.74 8.13
CA THR A 16 13.45 15.42 8.66
C THR A 16 12.36 15.51 7.60
N ASN A 17 12.74 15.56 6.32
CA ASN A 17 11.80 15.51 5.20
C ASN A 17 12.46 14.84 3.99
N VAL A 18 12.02 13.61 3.69
CA VAL A 18 12.52 12.83 2.55
C VAL A 18 12.17 13.49 1.22
N SER A 19 10.94 14.00 1.06
CA SER A 19 10.47 14.63 -0.19
C SER A 19 11.26 15.89 -0.57
N LYS A 20 11.81 16.60 0.42
CA LYS A 20 12.65 17.79 0.22
C LYS A 20 14.15 17.52 0.37
N GLY A 21 14.55 16.28 0.65
CA GLY A 21 15.94 15.91 0.90
C GLY A 21 16.56 16.61 2.12
N GLN A 22 15.76 17.01 3.11
CA GLN A 22 16.28 17.67 4.31
C GLN A 22 16.79 16.65 5.31
N VAL A 23 18.11 16.64 5.52
CA VAL A 23 18.80 15.76 6.47
C VAL A 23 18.64 16.28 7.91
N ALA A 24 18.43 15.38 8.86
CA ALA A 24 18.37 15.72 10.27
C ALA A 24 19.73 16.17 10.80
N LYS A 25 19.75 17.26 11.56
CA LYS A 25 20.98 17.76 12.19
C LYS A 25 21.36 16.84 13.35
N LYS A 26 22.67 16.63 13.54
CA LYS A 26 23.20 15.83 14.66
C LYS A 26 22.70 16.32 16.03
N GLU A 27 22.60 17.63 16.21
CA GLU A 27 22.10 18.24 17.45
C GLU A 27 20.66 17.82 17.77
N ASP A 28 19.80 17.72 16.76
CA ASP A 28 18.39 17.33 16.92
C ASP A 28 18.28 15.83 17.17
N LEU A 29 19.10 15.02 16.48
CA LEU A 29 19.16 13.58 16.69
C LEU A 29 19.58 13.23 18.12
N VAL A 30 20.61 13.88 18.65
CA VAL A 30 21.07 13.65 20.03
C VAL A 30 20.02 14.14 21.05
N LYS A 31 19.33 15.26 20.79
CA LYS A 31 18.27 15.74 21.68
C LYS A 31 17.05 14.82 21.73
N ILE A 32 16.66 14.22 20.62
CA ILE A 32 15.44 13.40 20.51
C ILE A 32 15.70 11.94 20.84
N PHE A 33 16.76 11.37 20.27
CA PHE A 33 17.09 9.94 20.39
C PHE A 33 18.16 9.66 21.46
N GLY A 34 18.85 10.67 21.97
CA GLY A 34 19.94 10.50 22.95
C GLY A 34 21.20 9.83 22.37
N LYS A 35 21.24 9.61 21.05
CA LYS A 35 22.29 8.91 20.31
C LYS A 35 22.73 9.76 19.12
N ASP A 36 23.96 9.60 18.67
CA ASP A 36 24.50 10.23 17.45
C ASP A 36 24.68 9.24 16.28
N ASP A 37 24.59 7.94 16.56
CA ASP A 37 24.66 6.87 15.57
C ASP A 37 23.35 6.78 14.76
N GLN A 38 23.43 7.14 13.48
CA GLN A 38 22.29 7.12 12.57
C GLN A 38 21.76 5.71 12.32
N THR A 39 22.62 4.67 12.34
CA THR A 39 22.18 3.29 12.09
C THR A 39 21.30 2.78 13.22
N GLU A 40 21.68 3.07 14.47
CA GLU A 40 20.86 2.72 15.65
C GLU A 40 19.56 3.54 15.70
N ILE A 41 19.60 4.81 15.29
CA ILE A 41 18.38 5.64 15.19
C ILE A 41 17.43 5.08 14.11
N CYS A 42 17.95 4.65 12.96
CA CYS A 42 17.13 4.02 11.91
C CYS A 42 16.45 2.75 12.42
N LYS A 43 17.13 1.93 13.24
CA LYS A 43 16.51 0.77 13.90
C LYS A 43 15.36 1.17 14.81
N ASP A 44 15.60 2.15 15.68
CA ASP A 44 14.58 2.66 16.60
C ASP A 44 13.37 3.23 15.84
N ILE A 45 13.59 3.92 14.71
CA ILE A 45 12.52 4.42 13.83
C ILE A 45 11.78 3.28 13.13
N LEU A 46 12.47 2.24 12.66
CA LEU A 46 11.84 1.08 12.03
C LEU A 46 11.01 0.26 13.04
N GLU A 47 11.44 0.18 14.30
CA GLU A 47 10.77 -0.60 15.34
C GLU A 47 9.58 0.14 15.96
N LYS A 48 9.68 1.46 16.16
CA LYS A 48 8.67 2.28 16.85
C LYS A 48 7.90 3.22 15.93
N GLY A 49 8.44 3.52 14.77
CA GLY A 49 7.82 4.40 13.78
C GLY A 49 6.74 3.68 12.98
N GLU A 50 5.89 4.48 12.35
CA GLU A 50 4.91 3.98 11.41
C GLU A 50 5.44 4.14 9.99
N LEU A 51 5.32 3.08 9.19
CA LEU A 51 5.70 3.12 7.78
C LEU A 51 4.75 4.06 7.03
N GLN A 52 5.25 5.25 6.68
CA GLN A 52 4.51 6.18 5.85
C GLN A 52 4.63 5.75 4.40
N VAL A 53 3.62 5.02 3.90
CA VAL A 53 3.48 4.74 2.46
C VAL A 53 3.38 6.05 1.69
N SER A 54 4.24 6.21 0.67
CA SER A 54 4.20 7.38 -0.20
C SER A 54 2.88 7.42 -0.97
N ASP A 55 2.42 8.61 -1.38
CA ASP A 55 1.18 8.73 -2.17
C ASP A 55 1.21 7.89 -3.46
N LYS A 56 2.40 7.76 -4.08
CA LYS A 56 2.60 6.88 -5.25
C LYS A 56 2.41 5.40 -4.91
N GLU A 57 2.91 4.95 -3.77
CA GLU A 57 2.78 3.56 -3.33
C GLU A 57 1.33 3.26 -2.93
N ARG A 58 0.67 4.22 -2.26
CA ARG A 58 -0.76 4.14 -1.97
C ARG A 58 -1.58 4.01 -3.25
N GLN A 59 -1.31 4.85 -4.26
CA GLN A 59 -2.01 4.77 -5.54
C GLN A 59 -1.76 3.42 -6.23
N SER A 60 -0.50 2.96 -6.26
CA SER A 60 -0.17 1.66 -6.84
C SER A 60 -0.83 0.50 -6.09
N GLN A 61 -0.96 0.57 -4.76
CA GLN A 61 -1.69 -0.44 -3.99
C GLN A 61 -3.18 -0.41 -4.30
N ILE A 62 -3.78 0.78 -4.41
CA ILE A 62 -5.19 0.93 -4.80
C ILE A 62 -5.43 0.33 -6.19
N ASP A 63 -4.57 0.64 -7.16
CA ASP A 63 -4.70 0.15 -8.53
C ASP A 63 -4.53 -1.37 -8.62
N SER A 64 -3.57 -1.94 -7.88
CA SER A 64 -3.38 -3.39 -7.78
C SER A 64 -4.58 -4.05 -7.11
N LEU A 65 -5.06 -3.50 -5.99
CA LEU A 65 -6.21 -4.05 -5.27
C LEU A 65 -7.49 -3.97 -6.11
N PHE A 66 -7.67 -2.90 -6.89
CA PHE A 66 -8.76 -2.75 -7.84
C PHE A 66 -8.78 -3.89 -8.86
N LYS A 67 -7.61 -4.21 -9.46
CA LYS A 67 -7.48 -5.32 -10.40
C LYS A 67 -7.72 -6.69 -9.76
N ASP A 68 -7.22 -6.88 -8.54
CA ASP A 68 -7.43 -8.13 -7.79
C ASP A 68 -8.92 -8.34 -7.45
N ILE A 69 -9.62 -7.27 -7.05
CA ILE A 69 -11.07 -7.30 -6.83
C ILE A 69 -11.78 -7.66 -8.13
N ALA A 70 -11.50 -6.96 -9.24
CA ALA A 70 -12.14 -7.22 -10.52
C ALA A 70 -11.92 -8.66 -11.02
N THR A 71 -10.71 -9.19 -10.85
CA THR A 71 -10.37 -10.58 -11.20
C THR A 71 -11.12 -11.58 -10.31
N THR A 72 -11.19 -11.32 -9.00
CA THR A 72 -11.91 -12.18 -8.05
C THR A 72 -13.40 -12.21 -8.36
N VAL A 73 -13.99 -11.05 -8.67
CA VAL A 73 -15.40 -10.94 -9.04
C VAL A 73 -15.67 -11.65 -10.37
N ALA A 74 -14.80 -11.51 -11.37
CA ALA A 74 -14.91 -12.21 -12.65
C ALA A 74 -14.88 -13.75 -12.50
N ASP A 75 -14.08 -14.29 -11.58
CA ASP A 75 -14.04 -15.72 -11.25
C ASP A 75 -15.32 -16.21 -10.57
N LYS A 76 -15.99 -15.34 -9.80
CA LYS A 76 -17.20 -15.69 -9.03
C LYS A 76 -18.51 -15.35 -9.72
N CYS A 77 -18.50 -14.44 -10.69
CA CYS A 77 -19.69 -14.03 -11.43
C CYS A 77 -19.77 -14.73 -12.79
N VAL A 78 -20.87 -15.46 -12.98
CA VAL A 78 -21.21 -16.09 -14.26
C VAL A 78 -22.43 -15.40 -14.87
N ASN A 79 -22.37 -15.16 -16.17
CA ASN A 79 -23.48 -14.58 -16.91
C ASN A 79 -24.65 -15.59 -16.93
N PRO A 80 -25.85 -15.21 -16.48
CA PRO A 80 -26.99 -16.12 -16.37
C PRO A 80 -27.52 -16.59 -17.73
N GLU A 81 -27.37 -15.80 -18.79
CA GLU A 81 -27.83 -16.14 -20.15
C GLU A 81 -26.87 -17.09 -20.87
N THR A 82 -25.55 -16.83 -20.75
CA THR A 82 -24.54 -17.61 -21.49
C THR A 82 -23.86 -18.69 -20.66
N LYS A 83 -24.07 -18.70 -19.33
CA LYS A 83 -23.37 -19.53 -18.33
C LYS A 83 -21.84 -19.42 -18.38
N ARG A 84 -21.32 -18.32 -18.94
CA ARG A 84 -19.88 -18.05 -19.04
C ARG A 84 -19.45 -16.99 -18.02
N PRO A 85 -18.22 -17.05 -17.50
CA PRO A 85 -17.70 -16.00 -16.63
C PRO A 85 -17.63 -14.65 -17.37
N TYR A 86 -17.88 -13.56 -16.65
CA TYR A 86 -17.70 -12.23 -17.20
C TYR A 86 -16.21 -11.93 -17.40
N PRO A 87 -15.79 -11.29 -18.51
CA PRO A 87 -14.42 -10.85 -18.66
C PRO A 87 -14.11 -9.74 -17.64
N VAL A 88 -12.89 -9.75 -17.11
CA VAL A 88 -12.42 -8.80 -16.09
C VAL A 88 -12.63 -7.34 -16.52
N SER A 89 -12.46 -7.04 -17.81
CA SER A 89 -12.67 -5.70 -18.37
C SER A 89 -14.10 -5.15 -18.20
N ILE A 90 -15.12 -6.02 -18.21
CA ILE A 90 -16.51 -5.62 -17.97
C ILE A 90 -16.71 -5.28 -16.50
N ILE A 91 -16.12 -6.08 -15.59
CA ILE A 91 -16.16 -5.83 -14.16
C ILE A 91 -15.40 -4.55 -13.80
N GLU A 92 -14.22 -4.32 -14.37
CA GLU A 92 -13.45 -3.08 -14.18
C GLU A 92 -14.26 -1.86 -14.62
N LYS A 93 -14.99 -1.97 -15.73
CA LYS A 93 -15.85 -0.89 -16.21
C LYS A 93 -17.03 -0.66 -15.26
N ALA A 94 -17.72 -1.72 -14.85
CA ALA A 94 -18.83 -1.64 -13.90
C ALA A 94 -18.39 -1.03 -12.56
N MET A 95 -17.24 -1.45 -12.02
CA MET A 95 -16.65 -0.87 -10.81
C MET A 95 -16.30 0.62 -10.95
N LYS A 96 -15.86 1.06 -12.14
CA LYS A 96 -15.60 2.48 -12.44
C LYS A 96 -16.89 3.28 -12.56
N ASP A 97 -17.91 2.70 -13.20
CA ASP A 97 -19.22 3.35 -13.41
C ASP A 97 -19.93 3.61 -12.07
N ILE A 98 -19.80 2.71 -11.09
CA ILE A 98 -20.34 2.89 -9.73
C ILE A 98 -19.43 3.72 -8.81
N HIS A 99 -18.28 4.20 -9.30
CA HIS A 99 -17.27 4.93 -8.53
C HIS A 99 -16.89 4.22 -7.21
N TYR A 100 -16.66 2.90 -7.27
CA TYR A 100 -16.38 2.12 -6.07
C TYR A 100 -15.08 2.58 -5.40
N SER A 101 -15.17 2.94 -4.11
CA SER A 101 -14.01 3.36 -3.32
C SER A 101 -13.29 2.15 -2.73
N VAL A 102 -12.15 1.80 -3.32
CA VAL A 102 -11.32 0.67 -2.89
C VAL A 102 -10.60 1.01 -1.58
N ASN A 103 -10.69 0.12 -0.60
CA ASN A 103 -10.08 0.29 0.72
C ASN A 103 -8.85 -0.61 0.88
N VAL A 104 -7.67 -0.01 0.97
CA VAL A 104 -6.39 -0.73 1.09
C VAL A 104 -6.24 -1.52 2.39
N ASN A 105 -7.00 -1.17 3.43
CA ASN A 105 -6.97 -1.86 4.73
C ASN A 105 -7.87 -3.11 4.77
N ARG A 106 -8.69 -3.35 3.75
CA ARG A 106 -9.59 -4.51 3.65
C ARG A 106 -9.11 -5.48 2.59
N ASN A 107 -9.33 -6.77 2.81
CA ASN A 107 -8.93 -7.80 1.85
C ASN A 107 -9.74 -7.70 0.53
N ALA A 108 -9.08 -7.91 -0.61
CA ALA A 108 -9.70 -7.90 -1.94
C ALA A 108 -10.92 -8.83 -2.03
N LYS A 109 -10.86 -10.03 -1.43
CA LYS A 109 -11.98 -10.99 -1.45
C LYS A 109 -13.22 -10.48 -0.72
N GLN A 110 -13.04 -9.78 0.41
CA GLN A 110 -14.17 -9.21 1.15
C GLN A 110 -14.81 -8.07 0.36
N GLN A 111 -13.98 -7.20 -0.23
CA GLN A 111 -14.47 -6.12 -1.09
C GLN A 111 -15.14 -6.65 -2.35
N ALA A 112 -14.65 -7.76 -2.93
CA ALA A 112 -15.30 -8.42 -4.05
C ALA A 112 -16.73 -8.86 -3.70
N LEU A 113 -16.96 -9.42 -2.51
CA LEU A 113 -18.31 -9.80 -2.06
C LEU A 113 -19.24 -8.59 -1.92
N ASP A 114 -18.71 -7.44 -1.49
CA ASP A 114 -19.48 -6.19 -1.39
C ASP A 114 -19.78 -5.59 -2.78
N VAL A 115 -18.89 -5.81 -3.76
CA VAL A 115 -19.01 -5.31 -5.14
C VAL A 115 -19.97 -6.16 -5.98
N ILE A 116 -19.99 -7.49 -5.80
CA ILE A 116 -20.84 -8.42 -6.57
C ILE A 116 -22.33 -7.99 -6.65
N PRO A 117 -23.01 -7.57 -5.57
CA PRO A 117 -24.41 -7.14 -5.66
C PRO A 117 -24.60 -5.73 -6.22
N LEU A 118 -23.53 -4.95 -6.42
CA LEU A 118 -23.58 -3.58 -6.93
C LEU A 118 -23.44 -3.49 -8.46
N ILE A 119 -23.04 -4.59 -9.10
CA ILE A 119 -22.82 -4.72 -10.55
C ILE A 119 -23.80 -5.71 -11.18
#